data_AF-W9WDJ2-F1
#
_entry.id   AF-W9WDJ2-F1
#
_cell.length_a   1.000
_cell.length_b   1.000
_cell.length_c   1.000
_cell.angle_alpha   90.00
_cell.angle_beta   90.00
_cell.angle_gamma   90.00
#
_symmetry.space_group_name_H-M   'P 1'
#
loop_
_entity.id
_entity.type
_entity.pdbx_description
1 polymer ?
#
loop_
_entity_poly.entity_id
_entity_poly.type
_entity_poly.pdbx_seq_one_letter_code
_entity_poly.pdbx_strand_id
1 'polypeptide(L)'
;MAPTIVRNACIFTSTKDADDVVAGCLVFQDDGLIQYVGPEEGLESHCQAIMPASGSGVTEIDVDNRIVTPGFIDSHVHMLHFGLSLGKLDVMSCKTLEQIRDKIRRFGRSHPSEPRVLCKGWIQASAAGQALASMLDDLDPRPIYVEALDLHSIWRSTVA
;
A
#
# COMPACT_ATOMS: atom_id res chain seq x y z
N MET A 1 -8.07 -24.79 -16.80
CA MET A 1 -7.43 -23.99 -15.75
C MET A 1 -7.67 -24.72 -14.44
N ALA A 2 -6.70 -24.69 -13.54
CA ALA A 2 -6.76 -25.53 -12.35
C ALA A 2 -7.24 -24.69 -11.16
N PRO A 3 -8.21 -25.17 -10.36
CA PRO A 3 -8.73 -24.39 -9.26
C PRO A 3 -7.72 -24.30 -8.10
N THR A 4 -7.81 -23.20 -7.35
CA THR A 4 -7.23 -23.09 -6.00
C THR A 4 -8.32 -23.27 -4.96
N ILE A 5 -8.04 -24.06 -3.94
CA ILE A 5 -8.93 -24.37 -2.81
C ILE A 5 -8.27 -23.85 -1.54
N VAL A 6 -8.92 -22.91 -0.87
CA VAL A 6 -8.57 -22.47 0.49
C VAL A 6 -9.44 -23.24 1.47
N ARG A 7 -8.84 -24.01 2.37
CA ARG A 7 -9.50 -24.94 3.29
C ARG A 7 -9.36 -24.51 4.74
N ASN A 8 -10.21 -25.07 5.60
CA ASN A 8 -10.12 -24.87 7.06
C ASN A 8 -10.11 -23.37 7.40
N ALA A 9 -11.05 -22.62 6.82
CA ALA A 9 -11.10 -21.17 6.86
C ALA A 9 -12.35 -20.64 7.56
N CYS A 10 -12.22 -19.45 8.16
CA CYS A 10 -13.32 -18.64 8.64
C CYS A 10 -13.54 -17.47 7.66
N ILE A 11 -14.51 -17.57 6.76
CA ILE A 11 -14.61 -16.73 5.57
C ILE A 11 -15.66 -15.65 5.78
N PHE A 12 -15.22 -14.39 5.86
CA PHE A 12 -16.12 -13.24 5.84
C PHE A 12 -16.53 -12.91 4.40
N THR A 13 -17.82 -12.90 4.09
CA THR A 13 -18.31 -12.79 2.70
C THR A 13 -18.69 -11.36 2.30
N SER A 14 -19.14 -10.55 3.26
CA SER A 14 -19.66 -9.20 3.03
C SER A 14 -20.81 -9.15 1.99
N THR A 15 -21.59 -10.21 1.85
CA THR A 15 -22.73 -10.27 0.93
C THR A 15 -24.03 -9.90 1.63
N LYS A 16 -24.92 -9.15 0.96
CA LYS A 16 -26.18 -8.65 1.54
C LYS A 16 -27.16 -9.75 2.00
N ASP A 17 -27.10 -10.93 1.38
CA ASP A 17 -28.12 -11.98 1.52
C ASP A 17 -27.54 -13.32 2.02
N ALA A 18 -26.36 -13.33 2.64
CA ALA A 18 -25.76 -14.54 3.21
C ALA A 18 -25.19 -14.28 4.61
N ASP A 19 -24.83 -15.37 5.30
CA ASP A 19 -24.14 -15.29 6.59
C ASP A 19 -22.85 -14.46 6.45
N ASP A 20 -22.64 -13.55 7.40
CA ASP A 20 -21.46 -12.69 7.44
C ASP A 20 -20.17 -13.52 7.46
N VAL A 21 -20.20 -14.68 8.13
CA VAL A 21 -19.04 -15.55 8.33
C VAL A 21 -19.40 -17.00 8.05
N VAL A 22 -18.62 -17.65 7.19
CA VAL A 22 -18.78 -19.05 6.78
C VAL A 22 -17.56 -19.85 7.23
N ALA A 23 -17.75 -20.89 8.05
CA ALA A 23 -16.69 -21.85 8.33
C ALA A 23 -16.64 -22.91 7.22
N GLY A 24 -15.47 -23.11 6.61
CA GLY A 24 -15.28 -24.11 5.57
C GLY A 24 -14.19 -23.75 4.57
N CYS A 25 -14.54 -23.72 3.28
CA CYS A 25 -13.60 -23.51 2.19
C CYS A 25 -14.08 -22.49 1.14
N LEU A 26 -13.10 -21.97 0.39
CA LEU A 26 -13.25 -21.05 -0.72
C LEU A 26 -12.55 -21.63 -1.94
N VAL A 27 -13.26 -21.73 -3.07
CA VAL A 27 -12.72 -22.22 -4.34
C VAL A 27 -12.72 -21.09 -5.36
N PHE A 28 -11.60 -20.88 -6.04
CA PHE A 28 -11.49 -19.92 -7.14
C PHE A 28 -10.64 -20.47 -8.29
N GLN A 29 -10.87 -19.94 -9.49
CA GLN A 29 -10.12 -20.30 -10.70
C GLN A 29 -8.86 -19.45 -10.88
N ASP A 30 -8.01 -19.80 -11.83
CA ASP A 30 -6.77 -19.05 -12.15
C ASP A 30 -7.04 -17.57 -12.52
N ASP A 31 -8.25 -17.23 -12.96
CA ASP A 31 -8.68 -15.85 -13.25
C ASP A 31 -9.13 -15.06 -12.01
N GLY A 32 -9.14 -15.69 -10.83
CA GLY A 32 -9.54 -15.11 -9.56
C GLY A 32 -11.06 -15.15 -9.30
N LEU A 33 -11.87 -15.72 -10.19
CA LEU A 33 -13.31 -15.83 -9.96
C LEU A 33 -13.64 -16.92 -8.93
N ILE A 34 -14.29 -16.51 -7.85
CA ILE A 34 -14.79 -17.40 -6.79
C ILE A 34 -15.93 -18.25 -7.36
N GLN A 35 -15.81 -19.57 -7.23
CA GLN A 35 -16.80 -20.55 -7.67
C GLN A 35 -17.61 -21.11 -6.50
N TYR A 36 -17.03 -21.15 -5.31
CA TYR A 36 -17.67 -21.71 -4.13
C TYR A 36 -17.16 -21.03 -2.85
N VAL A 37 -18.08 -20.76 -1.94
CA VAL A 37 -17.83 -20.41 -0.54
C VAL A 37 -18.83 -21.17 0.30
N GLY A 38 -18.35 -21.99 1.22
CA GLY A 38 -19.25 -22.83 2.00
C GLY A 38 -18.55 -23.89 2.83
N PRO A 39 -19.34 -24.76 3.49
CA PRO A 39 -18.82 -25.89 4.25
C PRO A 39 -17.98 -26.86 3.39
N GLU A 40 -17.06 -27.57 4.03
CA GLU A 40 -16.17 -28.52 3.34
C GLU A 40 -16.92 -29.66 2.65
N GLU A 41 -18.12 -30.02 3.13
CA GLU A 41 -18.98 -31.05 2.55
C GLU A 41 -19.47 -30.70 1.13
N GLY A 42 -19.54 -29.41 0.79
CA GLY A 42 -19.94 -28.97 -0.54
C GLY A 42 -18.82 -29.01 -1.59
N LEU A 43 -17.57 -29.26 -1.16
CA LEU A 43 -16.39 -29.14 -2.00
C LEU A 43 -16.39 -30.15 -3.16
N GLU A 44 -16.67 -31.43 -2.90
CA GLU A 44 -16.59 -32.48 -3.93
C GLU A 44 -17.52 -32.21 -5.13
N SER A 45 -18.75 -31.81 -4.85
CA SER A 45 -19.76 -31.47 -5.88
C SER A 45 -19.31 -30.28 -6.74
N HIS A 46 -18.67 -29.29 -6.14
CA HIS A 46 -18.17 -28.13 -6.86
C HIS A 46 -16.87 -28.46 -7.60
N CYS A 47 -15.94 -29.17 -6.99
CA CYS A 47 -14.69 -29.54 -7.65
C CYS A 47 -14.94 -30.48 -8.85
N GLN A 48 -15.88 -31.42 -8.80
CA GLN A 48 -16.23 -32.23 -9.98
C GLN A 48 -16.72 -31.38 -11.17
N ALA A 49 -17.41 -30.27 -10.90
CA ALA A 49 -17.88 -29.36 -11.94
C ALA A 49 -16.76 -28.49 -12.55
N ILE A 50 -15.64 -28.28 -11.83
CA ILE A 50 -14.61 -27.31 -12.23
C ILE A 50 -13.17 -27.87 -12.30
N MET A 51 -12.97 -29.17 -12.03
CA MET A 51 -11.68 -29.86 -12.21
C MET A 51 -11.38 -30.11 -13.70
N PRO A 52 -10.11 -29.96 -14.13
CA PRO A 52 -9.70 -30.40 -15.46
C PRO A 52 -9.79 -31.93 -15.59
N ALA A 53 -10.14 -32.42 -16.79
CA ALA A 53 -10.30 -33.84 -17.08
C ALA A 53 -9.05 -34.71 -16.79
N SER A 54 -7.88 -34.09 -16.65
CA SER A 54 -6.62 -34.75 -16.31
C SER A 54 -6.35 -34.87 -14.80
N GLY A 55 -7.16 -34.26 -13.92
CA GLY A 55 -6.99 -34.30 -12.46
C GLY A 55 -5.73 -33.61 -11.89
N SER A 56 -4.81 -33.19 -12.76
CA SER A 56 -3.55 -32.55 -12.40
C SER A 56 -3.71 -31.02 -12.27
N GLY A 57 -3.25 -30.44 -11.15
CA GLY A 57 -3.00 -29.00 -11.03
C GLY A 57 -3.79 -28.25 -9.94
N VAL A 58 -4.64 -28.91 -9.16
CA VAL A 58 -5.35 -28.26 -8.04
C VAL A 58 -4.34 -27.77 -7.01
N THR A 59 -4.44 -26.49 -6.63
CA THR A 59 -3.62 -25.92 -5.55
C THR A 59 -4.46 -25.86 -4.28
N GLU A 60 -3.97 -26.46 -3.19
CA GLU A 60 -4.65 -26.43 -1.90
C GLU A 60 -3.88 -25.57 -0.89
N ILE A 61 -4.62 -24.76 -0.14
CA ILE A 61 -4.09 -23.87 0.89
C ILE A 61 -4.90 -24.10 2.17
N ASP A 62 -4.32 -24.75 3.17
CA ASP A 62 -4.89 -24.82 4.52
C ASP A 62 -4.52 -23.55 5.29
N VAL A 63 -5.52 -22.82 5.79
CA VAL A 63 -5.31 -21.57 6.54
C VAL A 63 -5.42 -21.73 8.05
N ASP A 64 -5.49 -22.95 8.58
CA ASP A 64 -5.45 -23.24 10.02
C ASP A 64 -6.49 -22.44 10.83
N ASN A 65 -7.75 -22.50 10.41
CA ASN A 65 -8.90 -21.75 10.95
C ASN A 65 -8.73 -20.23 10.97
N ARG A 66 -7.79 -19.67 10.19
CA ARG A 66 -7.65 -18.21 10.06
C ARG A 66 -8.80 -17.60 9.28
N ILE A 67 -8.95 -16.30 9.49
CA ILE A 67 -9.98 -15.51 8.84
C ILE A 67 -9.55 -15.16 7.42
N VAL A 68 -10.43 -15.43 6.45
CA VAL A 68 -10.33 -14.98 5.06
C VAL A 68 -11.34 -13.86 4.87
N THR A 69 -10.90 -12.71 4.36
CA THR A 69 -11.77 -11.54 4.12
C THR A 69 -11.71 -11.14 2.66
N PRO A 70 -12.70 -10.38 2.15
CA PRO A 70 -12.55 -9.69 0.88
C PRO A 70 -11.33 -8.77 0.95
N GLY A 71 -10.68 -8.56 -0.19
CA GLY A 71 -9.66 -7.52 -0.30
C GLY A 71 -10.28 -6.14 -0.02
N PHE A 72 -9.49 -5.22 0.54
CA PHE A 72 -9.95 -3.86 0.74
C PHE A 72 -10.18 -3.17 -0.62
N ILE A 73 -11.34 -2.51 -0.75
CA ILE A 73 -11.68 -1.68 -1.91
C ILE A 73 -11.65 -0.23 -1.47
N ASP A 74 -10.62 0.49 -1.92
CA ASP A 74 -10.56 1.95 -1.77
C ASP A 74 -11.25 2.61 -2.97
N SER A 75 -12.44 3.18 -2.74
CA SER A 75 -13.25 3.81 -3.78
C SER A 75 -12.75 5.19 -4.19
N HIS A 76 -11.82 5.78 -3.44
CA HIS A 76 -11.30 7.10 -3.73
C HIS A 76 -9.83 7.23 -3.29
N VAL A 77 -8.92 7.08 -4.26
CA VAL A 77 -7.49 7.28 -4.05
C VAL A 77 -6.85 8.08 -5.17
N HIS A 78 -5.92 8.96 -4.81
CA HIS A 78 -5.03 9.62 -5.77
C HIS A 78 -3.79 8.74 -6.04
N MET A 79 -3.94 7.68 -6.82
CA MET A 79 -2.89 6.66 -7.02
C MET A 79 -1.54 7.24 -7.47
N LEU A 80 -1.54 8.19 -8.42
CA LEU A 80 -0.32 8.85 -8.88
C LEU A 80 0.37 9.62 -7.76
N HIS A 81 -0.36 10.42 -6.99
CA HIS A 81 0.19 11.19 -5.87
C HIS A 81 0.68 10.27 -4.76
N PHE A 82 -0.03 9.18 -4.47
CA PHE A 82 0.40 8.17 -3.52
C PHE A 82 1.75 7.57 -3.93
N GLY A 83 1.87 7.07 -5.17
CA GLY A 83 3.11 6.50 -5.71
C GLY A 83 4.27 7.51 -5.67
N LEU A 84 4.04 8.74 -6.11
CA LEU A 84 5.03 9.82 -6.01
C LEU A 84 5.46 10.08 -4.57
N SER A 85 4.54 9.99 -3.60
CA SER A 85 4.83 10.25 -2.18
C SER A 85 5.72 9.19 -1.54
N LEU A 86 5.77 7.96 -2.07
CA LEU A 86 6.59 6.88 -1.53
C LEU A 86 8.09 7.15 -1.71
N GLY A 87 8.46 7.90 -2.76
CA GLY A 87 9.84 8.33 -3.01
C GLY A 87 10.23 9.63 -2.32
N LYS A 88 9.31 10.30 -1.60
CA LYS A 88 9.60 11.57 -0.92
C LYS A 88 10.07 11.33 0.51
N LEU A 89 11.07 12.10 0.94
CA LEU A 89 11.49 12.14 2.32
C LEU A 89 10.37 12.72 3.20
N ASP A 90 9.86 11.92 4.13
CA ASP A 90 8.93 12.40 5.15
C ASP A 90 9.69 13.21 6.22
N VAL A 91 9.30 14.47 6.46
CA VAL A 91 9.85 15.33 7.52
C VAL A 91 8.84 15.66 8.62
N MET A 92 7.67 15.01 8.64
CA MET A 92 6.56 15.30 9.56
C MET A 92 6.93 15.10 11.03
N SER A 93 7.84 14.16 11.31
CA SER A 93 8.34 13.91 12.65
C SER A 93 9.28 15.00 13.18
N CYS A 94 9.83 15.85 12.30
CA CYS A 94 10.80 16.87 12.67
C CYS A 94 10.10 18.07 13.34
N LYS A 95 10.64 18.49 14.50
CA LYS A 95 10.10 19.59 15.32
C LYS A 95 10.92 20.86 15.21
N THR A 96 12.13 20.80 14.65
CA THR A 96 13.01 21.96 14.46
C THR A 96 13.61 22.00 13.06
N LEU A 97 14.12 23.17 12.68
CA LEU A 97 14.73 23.41 11.38
C LEU A 97 15.98 22.54 11.19
N GLU A 98 16.77 22.40 12.24
CA GLU A 98 17.99 21.58 12.27
C GLU A 98 17.66 20.12 12.00
N GLN A 99 16.59 19.59 12.60
CA GLN A 99 16.14 18.22 12.35
C GLN A 99 15.74 18.01 10.90
N ILE A 100 15.03 18.97 10.30
CA ILE A 100 14.66 18.91 8.87
C ILE A 100 15.92 18.93 8.01
N ARG A 101 16.81 19.91 8.23
CA ARG A 101 18.06 20.09 7.47
C ARG A 101 18.95 18.84 7.52
N ASP A 102 19.11 18.25 8.70
CA ASP A 102 19.91 17.03 8.86
C ASP A 102 19.29 15.84 8.14
N LYS A 103 17.96 15.69 8.18
CA LYS A 103 17.25 14.61 7.49
C LYS A 103 17.38 14.75 5.97
N ILE A 104 17.22 15.97 5.44
CA ILE A 104 17.41 16.29 4.02
C ILE A 104 18.84 16.00 3.57
N ARG A 105 19.85 16.46 4.32
CA ARG A 105 21.27 16.23 3.97
C ARG A 105 21.61 14.74 3.91
N ARG A 106 21.12 13.95 4.86
CA ARG A 106 21.32 12.48 4.88
C ARG A 106 20.63 11.82 3.70
N PHE A 107 19.39 12.21 3.41
CA PHE A 107 18.61 11.68 2.29
C PHE A 107 19.26 11.99 0.94
N GLY A 108 19.74 13.22 0.74
CA GLY A 108 20.45 13.62 -0.48
C GLY A 108 21.69 12.77 -0.73
N ARG A 109 22.49 12.52 0.31
CA ARG A 109 23.69 11.67 0.26
C ARG A 109 23.39 10.20 -0.03
N SER A 110 22.29 9.66 0.50
CA SER A 110 21.91 8.26 0.29
C SER A 110 21.22 8.01 -1.06
N HIS A 111 20.79 9.06 -1.76
CA HIS A 111 20.13 8.97 -3.07
C HIS A 111 20.83 9.86 -4.11
N PRO A 112 22.12 9.64 -4.42
CA PRO A 112 22.89 10.55 -5.28
C PRO A 112 22.43 10.55 -6.75
N SER A 113 21.74 9.51 -7.21
CA SER A 113 21.25 9.39 -8.59
C SER A 113 19.96 10.17 -8.87
N GLU A 114 19.24 10.57 -7.82
CA GLU A 114 17.99 11.32 -8.00
C GLU A 114 18.28 12.71 -8.58
N PRO A 115 17.51 13.20 -9.56
CA PRO A 115 17.77 14.52 -10.16
C PRO A 115 17.41 15.68 -9.24
N ARG A 116 16.65 15.42 -8.16
CA ARG A 116 16.14 16.40 -7.20
C ARG A 116 15.84 15.73 -5.86
N VAL A 117 15.84 16.52 -4.78
CA VAL A 117 15.45 16.05 -3.45
C VAL A 117 14.00 16.45 -3.20
N LEU A 118 13.12 15.44 -3.10
CA LEU A 118 11.70 15.64 -2.80
C LEU A 118 11.40 15.26 -1.36
N CYS A 119 10.73 16.15 -0.64
CA CYS A 119 10.34 15.97 0.75
C CYS A 119 8.85 16.30 0.94
N LYS A 120 8.24 15.78 2.01
CA LYS A 120 6.82 15.98 2.34
C LYS A 120 6.60 16.14 3.85
N GLY A 121 5.48 16.76 4.20
CA GLY A 121 5.00 16.82 5.59
C GLY A 121 5.64 17.91 6.43
N TRP A 122 6.19 18.95 5.81
CA TRP A 122 6.71 20.10 6.56
C TRP A 122 5.58 20.85 7.27
N ILE A 123 5.81 21.22 8.54
CA ILE A 123 4.89 22.01 9.36
C ILE A 123 5.54 23.38 9.60
N GLN A 124 4.83 24.48 9.37
CA GLN A 124 5.40 25.84 9.37
C GLN A 124 6.14 26.18 10.67
N ALA A 125 5.63 25.71 11.81
CA ALA A 125 6.26 25.91 13.12
C ALA A 125 7.66 25.27 13.24
N SER A 126 7.93 24.14 12.55
CA SER A 126 9.24 23.49 12.62
C SER A 126 10.32 24.21 11.81
N ALA A 127 9.96 25.19 10.97
CA ALA A 127 10.91 26.09 10.29
C ALA A 127 10.88 27.52 10.86
N ALA A 128 10.55 27.65 12.15
CA ALA A 128 10.42 28.93 12.85
C ALA A 128 9.49 29.95 12.14
N GLY A 129 8.51 29.45 11.37
CA GLY A 129 7.56 30.27 10.63
C GLY A 129 8.13 31.02 9.41
N GLN A 130 9.37 30.76 8.99
CA GLN A 130 10.00 31.50 7.88
C GLN A 130 10.13 30.68 6.60
N ALA A 131 10.72 29.48 6.68
CA ALA A 131 10.98 28.60 5.54
C ALA A 131 11.57 29.33 4.31
N LEU A 132 12.70 30.03 4.53
CA LEU A 132 13.41 30.75 3.47
C LEU A 132 14.16 29.77 2.56
N ALA A 133 14.30 30.10 1.28
CA ALA A 133 15.10 29.29 0.35
C ALA A 133 16.55 29.07 0.82
N SER A 134 17.16 30.11 1.39
CA SER A 134 18.52 30.09 1.95
C SER A 134 18.72 29.07 3.07
N MET A 135 17.64 28.62 3.71
CA MET A 135 17.67 27.56 4.72
C MET A 135 17.75 26.15 4.10
N LEU A 136 17.77 26.01 2.77
CA LEU A 136 17.95 24.74 2.04
C LEU A 136 19.19 24.74 1.13
N ASP A 137 19.69 25.91 0.73
CA ASP A 137 20.69 26.06 -0.35
C ASP A 137 22.03 25.36 -0.10
N ASP A 138 22.41 25.14 1.16
CA ASP A 138 23.67 24.50 1.54
C ASP A 138 23.55 22.98 1.78
N LEU A 139 22.35 22.40 1.58
CA LEU A 139 22.07 21.01 1.95
C LEU A 139 22.41 20.01 0.84
N ASP A 140 22.17 20.39 -0.42
CA ASP A 140 22.37 19.58 -1.60
C ASP A 140 22.52 20.49 -2.84
N PRO A 141 23.42 20.21 -3.79
CA PRO A 141 23.55 21.01 -5.01
C PRO A 141 22.34 20.91 -5.95
N ARG A 142 21.49 19.89 -5.78
CA ARG A 142 20.29 19.68 -6.62
C ARG A 142 19.09 20.47 -6.08
N PRO A 143 18.08 20.75 -6.93
CA PRO A 143 16.79 21.28 -6.48
C PRO A 143 16.17 20.52 -5.32
N ILE A 144 15.78 21.24 -4.26
CA ILE A 144 15.08 20.71 -3.10
C ILE A 144 13.65 21.27 -3.07
N TYR A 145 12.66 20.38 -2.97
CA TYR A 145 11.25 20.72 -2.81
C TYR A 145 10.71 20.05 -1.55
N VAL A 146 10.10 20.83 -0.67
CA VAL A 146 9.51 20.36 0.59
C VAL A 146 8.05 20.73 0.62
N GLU A 147 7.17 19.76 0.37
CA GLU A 147 5.72 19.96 0.45
C GLU A 147 5.27 20.15 1.90
N ALA A 148 4.45 21.16 2.14
CA ALA A 148 3.78 21.38 3.41
C ALA A 148 2.81 20.24 3.74
N LEU A 149 2.57 20.00 5.02
CA LEU A 149 1.66 18.95 5.51
C LEU A 149 0.22 19.15 5.01
N ASP A 150 -0.22 20.40 4.88
CA ASP A 150 -1.53 20.75 4.37
C ASP A 150 -1.65 20.60 2.84
N LEU A 151 -0.54 20.36 2.13
CA LEU A 151 -0.46 20.29 0.67
C LEU A 151 -0.79 21.61 -0.07
N HIS A 152 -0.79 22.76 0.63
CA HIS A 152 -1.12 24.07 0.05
C HIS A 152 0.11 24.95 -0.22
N SER A 153 1.31 24.47 0.10
CA SER A 153 2.55 25.23 -0.09
C SER A 153 3.75 24.30 -0.31
N ILE A 154 4.77 24.83 -1.00
CA ILE A 154 6.04 24.15 -1.21
C ILE A 154 7.16 25.09 -0.80
N TRP A 155 8.00 24.66 0.14
CA TRP A 155 9.25 25.32 0.49
C TRP A 155 10.36 24.79 -0.42
N ARG A 156 11.08 25.69 -1.09
CA ARG A 156 12.03 25.37 -2.16
C ARG A 156 13.38 26.02 -1.93
N SER A 157 14.45 25.33 -2.31
CA SER A 157 15.79 25.93 -2.44
C SER A 157 15.82 26.94 -3.58
N THR A 158 16.81 27.82 -3.60
CA THR A 158 16.98 28.87 -4.63
C THR A 158 17.15 28.29 -6.04
N VAL A 159 17.82 27.14 -6.18
CA VAL A 159 18.05 26.48 -7.49
C VAL A 159 16.83 25.71 -8.03
N ALA A 160 15.78 25.57 -7.22
CA ALA A 160 14.60 24.78 -7.54
C ALA A 160 13.53 25.60 -8.25
#